data_AF-A0A9D1FN51-F1
#
_entry.id   AF-A0A9D1FN51-F1
#
_cell.length_a   1.000
_cell.length_b   1.000
_cell.length_c   1.000
_cell.angle_alpha   90.00
_cell.angle_beta   90.00
_cell.angle_gamma   90.00
#
_symmetry.space_group_name_H-M   'P 1'
#
loop_
_entity.id
_entity.type
_entity.pdbx_description
1 polymer ?
#
loop_
_entity_poly.entity_id
_entity_poly.type
_entity_poly.pdbx_seq_one_letter_code
_entity_poly.pdbx_strand_id
1 'polypeptide(L)' 'MPCIEASQEQTMRTGIWGERHRQYLKKYRRIRYCNLLTSGQLNAYLADVNSQAEKLFFQLVNEFAQMVMNLIY' A
#
# COMPACT_ATOMS: atom_id res chain seq x y z
N MET A 1 30.41 -16.47 13.69
CA MET A 1 29.25 -15.57 13.73
C MET A 1 28.29 -16.00 12.64
N PRO A 2 27.07 -16.48 12.96
CA PRO A 2 26.13 -16.82 11.91
C PRO A 2 25.60 -15.53 11.30
N CYS A 3 25.67 -15.49 9.97
CA CYS A 3 25.00 -14.54 9.11
C CYS A 3 23.52 -14.49 9.50
N ILE A 4 23.08 -13.40 10.13
CA ILE A 4 21.67 -13.03 10.06
C ILE A 4 21.51 -12.55 8.63
N GLU A 5 21.26 -13.50 7.73
CA GLU A 5 20.64 -13.23 6.45
C GLU A 5 19.40 -12.41 6.78
N ALA A 6 19.56 -11.09 6.68
CA ALA A 6 18.50 -10.13 6.88
C ALA A 6 17.38 -10.64 6.02
N SER A 7 16.34 -11.11 6.71
CA SER A 7 15.25 -11.85 6.11
C SER A 7 14.90 -11.11 4.85
N GLN A 8 15.02 -11.83 3.74
CA GLN A 8 14.33 -11.55 2.51
C GLN A 8 12.83 -11.53 2.89
N GLU A 9 12.39 -10.54 3.67
CA GLU A 9 11.03 -10.07 3.75
C GLU A 9 10.73 -9.83 2.29
N GLN A 10 10.05 -10.82 1.72
CA GLN A 10 9.64 -10.87 0.35
C GLN A 10 9.24 -9.45 0.00
N THR A 11 10.06 -8.80 -0.82
CA THR A 11 9.69 -7.61 -1.54
C THR A 11 8.68 -8.07 -2.59
N MET A 12 7.54 -8.63 -2.13
CA MET A 12 6.27 -8.46 -2.82
C MET A 12 6.25 -6.98 -3.11
N ARG A 13 6.40 -6.63 -4.40
CA ARG A 13 6.48 -5.24 -4.86
C ARG A 13 5.28 -4.52 -4.28
N THR A 14 5.49 -3.87 -3.15
CA THR A 14 4.45 -3.13 -2.48
C THR A 14 4.23 -1.93 -3.38
N GLY A 15 3.01 -1.78 -3.91
CA GLY A 15 2.74 -0.68 -4.84
C GLY A 15 2.96 0.68 -4.19
N ILE A 16 2.98 1.73 -5.01
CA ILE A 16 3.39 3.09 -4.61
C ILE A 16 2.62 3.57 -3.38
N TRP A 17 1.33 3.23 -3.27
CA TRP A 17 0.47 3.63 -2.15
C TRP A 17 0.84 2.91 -0.85
N GLY A 18 1.13 1.61 -0.94
CA GLY A 18 1.61 0.85 0.21
C GLY A 18 2.96 1.35 0.72
N GLU A 19 3.91 1.69 -0.17
CA GLU A 19 5.21 2.24 0.27
C GLU A 19 5.07 3.63 0.91
N ARG A 20 4.26 4.52 0.32
CA ARG A 20 3.93 5.82 0.94
C ARG A 20 3.34 5.66 2.32
N HIS A 21 2.43 4.69 2.49
CA HIS A 21 1.80 4.43 3.77
C HIS A 21 2.77 3.80 4.79
N ARG A 22 3.70 2.95 4.33
CA ARG A 22 4.81 2.44 5.17
C ARG A 22 5.63 3.58 5.74
N GLN A 23 5.99 4.57 4.92
CA GLN A 23 6.74 5.75 5.36
C GLN A 23 5.95 6.58 6.37
N TYR A 24 4.64 6.78 6.13
CA TYR A 24 3.75 7.44 7.07
C TYR A 24 3.70 6.70 8.43
N LEU A 25 3.55 5.38 8.41
CA LEU A 25 3.52 4.56 9.62
C LEU A 25 4.82 4.68 10.42
N LYS A 26 5.97 4.58 9.75
CA LYS A 26 7.29 4.74 10.37
C LYS A 26 7.46 6.12 11.02
N LYS A 27 7.06 7.18 10.32
CA LYS A 27 7.29 8.56 10.77
C LYS A 27 6.29 9.03 11.83
N TYR A 28 5.02 8.66 11.69
CA TYR A 28 3.93 9.27 12.47
C TYR A 28 3.10 8.28 13.30
N ARG A 29 3.18 6.97 13.03
CA ARG A 29 2.37 5.93 13.72
C ARG A 29 3.23 4.76 14.21
N ARG A 30 4.36 5.07 14.85
CA ARG A 30 5.41 4.12 15.23
C ARG A 30 4.92 2.92 16.07
N ILE A 31 3.98 3.12 17.00
CA ILE A 31 3.37 2.02 17.78
C ILE A 31 2.66 1.03 16.85
N ARG A 32 1.80 1.52 15.96
CA ARG A 32 1.08 0.68 14.99
C ARG A 32 2.04 -0.01 14.03
N TYR A 33 3.06 0.71 13.55
CA TYR A 33 4.11 0.14 12.71
C TYR A 33 4.81 -1.05 13.39
N CYS A 34 5.24 -0.87 14.64
CA CYS A 34 5.88 -1.94 15.42
C CYS A 34 4.94 -3.11 15.64
N ASN A 35 3.67 -2.87 16.00
CA ASN A 35 2.70 -3.95 16.20
C ASN A 35 2.50 -4.79 14.94
N LEU A 36 2.36 -4.14 13.76
CA LEU A 36 2.23 -4.83 12.47
C LEU A 36 3.49 -5.59 12.08
N LEU A 37 4.66 -5.04 12.41
CA LEU A 37 5.95 -5.70 12.16
C LEU A 37 6.11 -6.93 13.05
N THR A 38 5.87 -6.79 14.35
CA THR A 38 5.98 -7.88 15.33
C THR A 38 4.93 -8.96 15.11
N SER A 39 3.73 -8.60 14.64
CA SER A 39 2.72 -9.59 14.26
C SER A 39 2.99 -10.26 12.91
N GLY A 40 4.00 -9.81 12.15
CA GLY A 40 4.29 -10.30 10.80
C GLY A 40 3.25 -9.91 9.73
N GLN A 41 2.30 -9.02 10.06
CA GLN A 41 1.19 -8.66 9.18
C GLN A 41 1.45 -7.40 8.35
N LEU A 42 2.62 -6.76 8.50
CA LEU A 42 2.93 -5.51 7.82
C LEU A 42 2.76 -5.61 6.29
N ASN A 43 3.31 -6.65 5.65
CA ASN A 43 3.27 -6.76 4.20
C ASN A 43 1.85 -7.01 3.67
N ALA A 44 1.07 -7.86 4.31
CA ALA A 44 -0.33 -8.11 3.96
C ALA A 44 -1.17 -6.82 4.09
N TYR A 45 -0.96 -6.08 5.19
CA TYR A 45 -1.63 -4.79 5.40
C TYR A 45 -1.28 -3.76 4.32
N LEU A 46 0.00 -3.65 3.94
CA LEU A 46 0.42 -2.70 2.90
C LEU A 46 -0.09 -3.09 1.51
N ALA A 47 -0.22 -4.40 1.22
CA ALA A 47 -0.81 -4.90 -0.02
C ALA A 47 -2.30 -4.54 -0.12
N ASP A 48 -3.05 -4.70 0.98
CA ASP A 48 -4.45 -4.30 1.06
C ASP A 48 -4.64 -2.80 0.88
N VAL A 49 -3.83 -1.97 1.55
CA VAL A 49 -3.82 -0.51 1.34
C VAL A 49 -3.56 -0.17 -0.13
N ASN A 50 -2.62 -0.85 -0.77
CA ASN A 50 -2.32 -0.61 -2.18
C ASN A 50 -3.51 -0.97 -3.08
N SER A 51 -4.14 -2.13 -2.86
CA SER A 51 -5.31 -2.58 -3.63
C SER A 51 -6.49 -1.63 -3.48
N GLN A 52 -6.75 -1.15 -2.26
CA GLN A 52 -7.81 -0.17 -2.00
C GLN A 52 -7.54 1.16 -2.71
N ALA A 53 -6.31 1.66 -2.64
CA ALA A 53 -5.94 2.91 -3.30
C ALA A 53 -6.05 2.81 -4.83
N GLU A 54 -5.60 1.71 -5.43
CA GLU A 54 -5.75 1.45 -6.85
C GLU A 54 -7.22 1.37 -7.26
N LYS A 55 -8.04 0.63 -6.49
CA LYS A 55 -9.49 0.53 -6.74
C LYS A 55 -10.16 1.91 -6.74
N LEU A 56 -9.91 2.72 -5.71
CA LEU A 56 -10.50 4.07 -5.62
C LEU A 56 -10.03 4.97 -6.75
N PHE A 57 -8.75 4.89 -7.12
CA PHE A 57 -8.20 5.63 -8.25
C PHE A 57 -8.90 5.25 -9.56
N PHE A 58 -9.05 3.95 -9.85
CA PHE A 58 -9.74 3.50 -11.06
C PHE A 58 -11.23 3.85 -11.07
N GLN A 59 -11.91 3.77 -9.93
CA GLN A 59 -13.30 4.22 -9.82
C GLN A 59 -13.43 5.69 -10.21
N LEU A 60 -12.56 6.55 -9.66
CA LEU A 60 -12.57 7.98 -9.95
C LEU A 60 -12.29 8.24 -11.44
N VAL A 61 -11.26 7.60 -12.02
CA VAL A 61 -10.93 7.76 -13.44
C VAL A 61 -12.08 7.31 -14.34
N ASN A 62 -12.76 6.22 -14.00
CA ASN A 62 -13.91 5.73 -14.75
C ASN A 62 -15.10 6.68 -14.67
N GLU A 63 -15.40 7.23 -13.49
CA GLU A 63 -16.46 8.23 -13.32
C GLU A 63 -16.18 9.49 -14.14
N PHE A 64 -14.94 9.99 -14.12
CA PHE A 64 -14.53 11.11 -14.97
C PHE A 64 -14.63 10.78 -16.46
N ALA A 65 -14.19 9.60 -16.88
CA ALA A 65 -14.30 9.18 -18.27
C ALA A 65 -15.77 9.09 -18.72
N GLN A 66 -16.65 8.52 -17.89
CA GLN A 66 -18.09 8.46 -18.18
C GLN A 66 -18.71 9.85 -18.27
N MET A 67 -18.36 10.76 -17.36
CA MET A 67 -18.80 12.16 -17.42
C MET A 67 -18.39 12.83 -18.73
N VAL A 68 -17.12 12.67 -19.13
CA VAL A 68 -16.61 13.25 -20.38
C VAL A 68 -17.32 12.63 -21.60
N MET A 69 -17.51 11.31 -21.63
CA MET A 69 -18.23 10.65 -22.72
C MET A 69 -19.67 11.18 -22.82
N ASN A 70 -20.41 11.29 -21.71
CA ASN A 70 -21.78 11.81 -21.70
C ASN A 70 -21.91 13.27 -22.15
N LEU A 71 -20.83 14.05 -22.17
CA LEU A 71 -20.82 15.43 -22.65
C LEU A 71 -20.53 15.54 -24.16
N ILE A 72 -20.00 14.48 -24.77
CA ILE A 72 -19.57 14.45 -26.17
C ILE A 72 -20.64 13.77 -27.06
N TYR A 73 -21.55 12.99 -26.47
CA TYR A 73 -22.70 12.36 -27.14
C TYR A 73 -24.01 13.02 -26.71
#